data_AF-A0A5E4IA32-F1
#
_entry.id   AF-A0A5E4IA32-F1
#
_cell.length_a   1.000
_cell.length_b   1.000
_cell.length_c   1.000
_cell.angle_alpha   90.00
_cell.angle_beta   90.00
_cell.angle_gamma   90.00
#
_symmetry.space_group_name_H-M   'P 1'
#
loop_
_entity.id
_entity.type
_entity.pdbx_description
1 polymer ?
#
loop_
_entity_poly.entity_id
_entity_poly.type
_entity_poly.pdbx_seq_one_letter_code
_entity_poly.pdbx_strand_id
1 'polypeptide(L)'
;MACFLAPMATGIITTVFRKKIPAALKIGWLNIMLWGGVVMLAIEHIAHGEVVFYPPFLTAMQNPADIPTMLQEVTTVGVTMTIGIVLVWIILVAITSRIPRVSKQIE
;
A
#
# COMPACT_ATOMS: atom_id res chain seq x y z
N MET A 1 11.64 -9.02 -4.89
CA MET A 1 10.95 -9.04 -3.59
C MET A 1 9.63 -8.29 -3.74
N ALA A 2 8.49 -8.93 -3.98
CA ALA A 2 7.24 -8.27 -4.39
C ALA A 2 6.50 -7.47 -3.29
N CYS A 3 7.20 -6.66 -2.49
CA CYS A 3 6.69 -6.00 -1.28
C CYS A 3 5.49 -5.08 -1.56
N PHE A 4 5.35 -4.58 -2.79
CA PHE A 4 4.26 -3.72 -3.22
C PHE A 4 2.88 -4.44 -3.27
N LEU A 5 2.85 -5.78 -3.27
CA LEU A 5 1.59 -6.55 -3.33
C LEU A 5 0.74 -6.40 -2.06
N ALA A 6 1.37 -6.33 -0.89
CA ALA A 6 0.68 -6.13 0.39
C ALA A 6 -0.06 -4.78 0.48
N PRO A 7 0.58 -3.62 0.18
CA PRO A 7 -0.11 -2.34 0.13
C PRO A 7 -1.09 -2.23 -1.05
N MET A 8 -0.85 -2.94 -2.16
CA MET A 8 -1.81 -3.01 -3.27
C MET A 8 -3.09 -3.75 -2.86
N ALA A 9 -2.98 -4.89 -2.19
CA ALA A 9 -4.14 -5.64 -1.70
C ALA A 9 -4.96 -4.80 -0.70
N THR A 10 -4.31 -4.12 0.24
CA THR A 10 -4.98 -3.20 1.16
C THR A 10 -5.55 -1.96 0.46
N GLY A 11 -4.87 -1.43 -0.56
CA GLY A 11 -5.39 -0.37 -1.44
C GLY A 11 -6.67 -0.79 -2.18
N ILE A 12 -6.71 -2.01 -2.73
CA ILE A 12 -7.90 -2.56 -3.39
C ILE A 12 -9.05 -2.74 -2.38
N ILE A 13 -8.78 -3.29 -1.20
CA ILE A 13 -9.81 -3.45 -0.17
C ILE A 13 -10.34 -2.07 0.26
N THR A 14 -9.47 -1.11 0.54
CA THR A 14 -9.89 0.23 0.98
C THR A 14 -10.64 1.01 -0.10
N THR A 15 -10.30 0.84 -1.39
CA THR A 15 -11.09 1.41 -2.50
C THR A 15 -12.47 0.79 -2.63
N VAL A 16 -12.56 -0.54 -2.61
CA VAL A 16 -13.82 -1.28 -2.76
C VAL A 16 -14.77 -0.98 -1.61
N PHE A 17 -14.25 -0.94 -0.38
CA PHE A 17 -15.06 -0.67 0.82
C PHE A 17 -15.22 0.82 1.14
N ARG A 18 -14.70 1.74 0.30
CA ARG A 18 -14.78 3.19 0.53
C ARG A 18 -16.19 3.70 0.80
N LYS A 19 -17.22 3.11 0.17
CA LYS A 19 -18.64 3.50 0.36
C LYS A 19 -19.23 3.07 1.71
N LYS A 20 -18.67 2.04 2.36
CA LYS A 20 -19.13 1.55 3.67
C LYS A 20 -18.43 2.24 4.86
N ILE A 21 -17.32 2.93 4.61
CA ILE A 21 -16.53 3.55 5.68
C ILE A 21 -17.00 4.99 5.92
N PRO A 22 -17.10 5.47 7.17
CA PRO A 22 -17.54 6.83 7.46
C PRO A 22 -16.68 7.89 6.77
N ALA A 23 -17.31 8.90 6.18
CA ALA A 23 -16.61 10.03 5.55
C ALA A 23 -15.67 10.77 6.53
N ALA A 24 -15.97 10.70 7.84
CA ALA A 24 -15.13 11.23 8.92
C ALA A 24 -13.71 10.66 8.94
N LEU A 25 -13.50 9.44 8.42
CA LEU A 25 -12.18 8.81 8.38
C LEU A 25 -11.29 9.32 7.24
N LYS A 26 -11.78 10.16 6.31
CA LYS A 26 -11.01 10.65 5.15
C LYS A 26 -10.28 9.53 4.39
N ILE A 27 -10.96 8.41 4.11
CA ILE A 27 -10.40 7.24 3.39
C ILE A 27 -9.79 7.62 2.03
N GLY A 28 -10.25 8.69 1.39
CA GLY A 28 -9.64 9.21 0.16
C GLY A 28 -8.15 9.54 0.30
N TRP A 29 -7.71 10.04 1.46
CA TRP A 29 -6.29 10.32 1.73
C TRP A 29 -5.48 9.04 1.89
N LEU A 30 -6.00 8.08 2.66
CA LEU A 30 -5.38 6.77 2.80
C LEU A 30 -5.18 6.11 1.43
N ASN A 31 -6.19 6.23 0.56
CA ASN A 31 -6.13 5.67 -0.77
C ASN A 31 -5.03 6.31 -1.63
N ILE A 32 -4.88 7.64 -1.59
CA ILE A 32 -3.81 8.34 -2.31
C ILE A 32 -2.44 7.92 -1.78
N MET A 33 -2.29 7.78 -0.47
CA MET A 33 -1.03 7.33 0.14
C MET A 33 -0.68 5.88 -0.25
N LEU A 34 -1.66 4.98 -0.21
CA LEU A 34 -1.45 3.57 -0.58
C LEU A 34 -1.14 3.42 -2.06
N TRP A 35 -1.95 4.00 -2.96
CA TRP A 35 -1.70 3.88 -4.40
C TRP A 35 -0.45 4.63 -4.85
N GLY A 36 -0.15 5.80 -4.25
CA GLY A 36 1.10 6.52 -4.50
C GLY A 36 2.33 5.68 -4.15
N GLY A 37 2.32 5.06 -2.96
CA GLY A 37 3.39 4.16 -2.54
C GLY A 37 3.51 2.92 -3.42
N VAL A 38 2.39 2.30 -3.78
CA VAL A 38 2.36 1.12 -4.66
C VAL A 38 2.95 1.43 -6.03
N VAL A 39 2.56 2.54 -6.67
CA VAL A 39 3.06 2.92 -7.99
C VAL A 39 4.56 3.22 -7.93
N MET A 40 5.02 3.96 -6.94
CA MET A 40 6.44 4.28 -6.77
C MET A 40 7.28 3.02 -6.55
N LEU A 41 6.86 2.12 -5.66
CA LEU A 41 7.55 0.86 -5.40
C LEU A 41 7.52 -0.08 -6.60
N ALA A 42 6.41 -0.13 -7.34
CA ALA A 42 6.32 -0.94 -8.56
C ALA A 42 7.36 -0.49 -9.60
N ILE A 43 7.52 0.83 -9.78
CA ILE A 43 8.55 1.38 -10.68
C ILE A 43 9.96 1.02 -10.20
N GLU A 44 10.23 1.11 -8.90
CA GLU A 44 11.52 0.72 -8.32
C GLU A 44 11.85 -0.75 -8.60
N HIS A 45 10.87 -1.65 -8.44
CA HIS A 45 11.08 -3.09 -8.64
C HIS A 45 11.21 -3.46 -10.13
N ILE A 46 10.56 -2.71 -11.02
CA ILE A 46 10.78 -2.82 -12.48
C ILE A 46 12.19 -2.33 -12.82
N ALA A 47 12.63 -1.20 -12.27
CA ALA A 47 13.96 -0.64 -12.51
C ALA A 47 15.09 -1.52 -11.95
N HIS A 48 14.85 -2.22 -10.84
CA HIS A 48 15.79 -3.17 -10.25
C HIS A 48 15.78 -4.56 -10.93
N GLY A 49 14.92 -4.78 -11.93
CA GLY A 49 14.86 -6.05 -12.67
C GLY A 49 14.24 -7.20 -11.88
N GLU A 50 13.54 -6.91 -10.79
CA GLU A 50 12.85 -7.91 -9.97
C GLU A 50 11.44 -8.25 -10.49
N VAL A 51 10.86 -7.34 -11.26
CA VAL A 51 9.55 -7.48 -11.90
C VAL A 51 9.73 -7.40 -13.41
N VAL A 52 9.33 -8.47 -14.11
CA VAL A 52 9.41 -8.58 -15.57
C VAL A 52 8.01 -8.75 -16.15
N PHE A 53 7.75 -8.17 -17.33
CA PHE A 53 6.44 -8.24 -18.00
C PHE A 53 6.16 -9.59 -18.69
N TYR A 54 7.07 -10.57 -18.59
CA TYR A 54 6.94 -11.91 -19.17
C TYR A 54 7.05 -12.96 -18.05
N PRO A 55 6.30 -14.07 -18.09
CA PRO A 55 6.36 -15.10 -17.07
C PRO A 55 7.75 -15.78 -17.00
N PRO A 56 8.31 -16.03 -15.79
CA PRO A 56 7.75 -15.78 -14.46
C PRO A 56 7.97 -14.32 -14.01
N PHE A 57 6.88 -13.58 -13.78
CA PHE A 57 6.86 -12.13 -13.50
C PHE A 57 7.77 -11.66 -12.34
N LEU A 58 8.14 -12.59 -11.46
CA LEU A 58 9.15 -12.40 -10.42
C LEU A 58 10.37 -13.24 -10.80
N THR A 59 11.49 -12.59 -11.11
CA THR A 59 12.74 -13.26 -11.52
C THR A 59 13.22 -14.29 -10.51
N ALA A 60 12.93 -14.09 -9.23
CA ALA A 60 13.26 -15.05 -8.18
C ALA A 60 12.39 -16.33 -8.14
N MET A 61 11.32 -16.42 -8.93
CA MET A 61 10.61 -17.69 -9.15
C MET A 61 11.31 -18.60 -10.16
N GLN A 62 12.42 -18.18 -10.77
CA GLN A 62 13.22 -19.05 -11.66
C GLN A 62 13.87 -20.22 -10.91
N ASN A 63 14.13 -20.07 -9.60
CA ASN A 63 14.62 -21.15 -8.73
C ASN A 63 13.58 -21.47 -7.64
N PRO A 64 13.09 -22.72 -7.56
CA PRO A 64 12.07 -23.09 -6.58
C PRO A 64 12.56 -23.04 -5.12
N ALA A 65 13.89 -23.05 -4.90
CA ALA A 65 14.49 -22.91 -3.58
C ALA A 65 14.37 -21.50 -2.99
N ASP A 66 14.22 -20.46 -3.83
CA ASP A 66 14.19 -19.05 -3.41
C ASP A 66 12.77 -18.51 -3.22
N ILE A 67 11.74 -19.29 -3.61
CA ILE A 67 10.32 -18.99 -3.43
C ILE A 67 9.94 -18.77 -1.96
N PRO A 68 10.26 -19.67 -1.00
CA PRO A 68 9.85 -19.49 0.39
C PRO A 68 10.49 -18.25 1.04
N THR A 69 11.75 -17.99 0.74
CA THR A 69 12.48 -16.79 1.22
C THR A 69 11.84 -15.52 0.66
N MET A 70 11.57 -15.48 -0.65
CA MET A 70 10.89 -14.36 -1.29
C MET A 70 9.50 -14.10 -0.69
N LEU A 71 8.74 -15.16 -0.37
CA LEU A 71 7.42 -15.02 0.21
C LEU A 71 7.49 -14.46 1.64
N GLN A 72 8.47 -14.91 2.44
CA GLN A 72 8.69 -14.36 3.78
C GLN A 72 9.04 -12.88 3.75
N GLU A 73 9.91 -12.45 2.83
CA GLU A 73 10.25 -11.04 2.67
C GLU A 73 9.04 -10.19 2.26
N VAL A 74 8.22 -10.68 1.33
CA VAL A 74 6.96 -10.00 0.95
C VAL A 74 6.01 -9.88 2.12
N THR A 75 5.88 -10.92 2.95
CA THR A 75 5.03 -10.85 4.14
C THR A 75 5.59 -9.91 5.19
N THR A 76 6.86 -10.02 5.56
CA THR A 76 7.41 -9.24 6.67
C THR A 76 7.60 -7.78 6.27
N VAL A 77 8.28 -7.52 5.15
CA VAL A 77 8.57 -6.15 4.68
C VAL A 77 7.30 -5.49 4.16
N GLY A 78 6.51 -6.20 3.34
CA GLY A 78 5.27 -5.64 2.79
C GLY A 78 4.24 -5.30 3.88
N VAL A 79 4.09 -6.15 4.92
CA VAL A 79 3.16 -5.87 6.03
C VAL A 79 3.68 -4.74 6.92
N THR A 80 4.97 -4.73 7.27
CA THR A 80 5.53 -3.65 8.10
C THR A 80 5.40 -2.28 7.43
N MET A 81 5.65 -2.19 6.12
CA MET A 81 5.44 -0.96 5.34
C MET A 81 3.95 -0.55 5.33
N THR A 82 3.04 -1.51 5.14
CA THR A 82 1.60 -1.25 5.14
C THR A 82 1.13 -0.71 6.49
N ILE A 83 1.61 -1.31 7.60
CA ILE A 83 1.34 -0.83 8.96
C ILE A 83 1.86 0.60 9.13
N GLY A 84 3.08 0.89 8.66
CA GLY A 84 3.64 2.24 8.69
C GLY A 84 2.76 3.28 8.00
N ILE A 85 2.28 2.99 6.80
CA ILE A 85 1.38 3.90 6.04
C ILE A 85 0.06 4.12 6.80
N VAL A 86 -0.53 3.05 7.36
CA VAL A 86 -1.78 3.15 8.15
C VAL A 86 -1.57 3.98 9.41
N LEU A 87 -0.44 3.81 10.12
CA LEU A 87 -0.12 4.59 11.31
C LEU A 87 0.05 6.07 10.99
N VAL A 88 0.78 6.41 9.92
CA VAL A 88 0.93 7.80 9.46
C VAL A 88 -0.44 8.41 9.12
N TRP A 89 -1.30 7.66 8.43
CA TRP A 89 -2.66 8.11 8.15
C TRP A 89 -3.49 8.33 9.42
N ILE A 90 -3.45 7.41 10.40
CA ILE A 90 -4.13 7.58 11.70
C ILE A 90 -3.66 8.87 12.38
N ILE A 91 -2.35 9.14 12.41
CA ILE A 91 -1.77 10.35 13.00
C ILE A 91 -2.29 11.60 12.26
N LEU A 92 -2.33 11.60 10.94
CA LEU A 92 -2.84 12.73 10.15
C LEU A 92 -4.34 12.96 10.36
N VAL A 93 -5.14 11.90 10.42
CA VAL A 93 -6.57 12.01 10.75
C VAL A 93 -6.75 12.56 12.17
N ALA A 94 -5.98 12.07 13.15
CA ALA A 94 -6.02 12.56 14.52
C ALA A 94 -5.64 14.04 14.62
N ILE A 95 -4.54 14.47 13.99
CA ILE A 95 -4.12 15.88 13.95
C ILE A 95 -5.21 16.74 13.33
N THR A 96 -5.75 16.35 12.16
CA THR A 96 -6.79 17.14 11.50
C THR A 96 -8.12 17.15 12.24
N SER A 97 -8.39 16.17 13.10
CA SER A 97 -9.56 16.16 14.00
C SER A 97 -9.39 17.06 15.23
N ARG A 98 -8.14 17.25 15.69
CA ARG A 98 -7.80 18.06 16.85
C ARG A 98 -7.57 19.53 16.52
N ILE A 99 -7.28 19.87 15.27
CA ILE A 99 -7.21 21.25 14.77
C ILE A 99 -8.65 21.72 14.56
N PRO A 100 -9.21 22.61 15.41
CA PRO A 100 -10.51 23.18 15.15
C PRO A 100 -10.30 24.34 14.18
N ARG A 101 -10.36 24.06 12.86
CA ARG A 101 -10.85 25.03 11.86
C ARG A 101 -10.98 24.48 10.42
N VAL A 102 -12.19 24.73 9.90
CA VAL A 102 -12.63 24.95 8.51
C VAL A 102 -12.55 23.78 7.53
N SER A 103 -13.56 22.91 7.54
CA SER A 103 -14.23 22.51 6.30
C SER A 103 -15.59 21.84 6.62
N LYS A 104 -16.62 22.68 6.77
CA LYS A 104 -17.79 22.49 5.91
C LYS A 104 -17.23 22.56 4.50
N GLN A 105 -17.26 21.46 3.73
CA GLN A 105 -17.19 21.40 2.26
C GLN A 105 -16.58 20.06 1.84
N ILE A 106 -17.36 18.99 1.94
CA ILE A 106 -17.60 18.04 0.85
C ILE A 106 -19.02 17.51 1.10
N GLU A 107 -20.00 18.33 0.73
CA GLU A 107 -21.33 17.85 0.35
C GLU A 107 -21.24 17.40 -1.12
#